data_AF-A0A519PL33-F1
#
_entry.id   AF-A0A519PL33-F1
#
_cell.length_a   1.000
_cell.length_b   1.000
_cell.length_c   1.000
_cell.angle_alpha   90.00
_cell.angle_beta   90.00
_cell.angle_gamma   90.00
#
_symmetry.space_group_name_H-M   'P 1'
#
loop_
_entity.id
_entity.type
_entity.pdbx_description
1 polymer ?
#
loop_
_entity_poly.entity_id
_entity_poly.type
_entity_poly.pdbx_seq_one_letter_code
_entity_poly.pdbx_strand_id
1 'polypeptide(L)'
;TGLASWYGDAFNGRPTATGERFDMNALTAAHKTLPLPALVEVTNVENGRRVVLRVNDRGPFVDDRIIDLSRGAATELGLISRGVGRVRVRYVGPAPRIGGGARLQQASAEPTPPRPRQDQRFWVQAAAFASREAAALTASDLGQASVQSADVGGRPMFRVVMGPWSDANTAEQARQGVVARGFRDALLISGR
;
A
#
# COMPACT_ATOMS: atom_id res chain seq x y z
N THR A 1 0.62 -8.14 8.74
CA THR A 1 0.57 -6.87 7.98
C THR A 1 1.46 -7.02 6.77
N GLY A 2 1.13 -6.42 5.63
CA GLY A 2 1.90 -6.54 4.39
C GLY A 2 1.24 -5.76 3.26
N LEU A 3 1.74 -5.89 2.03
CA LEU A 3 1.14 -5.23 0.87
C LEU A 3 -0.08 -6.00 0.37
N ALA A 4 -1.12 -5.25 0.04
CA ALA A 4 -2.24 -5.71 -0.76
C ALA A 4 -2.12 -5.16 -2.18
N SER A 5 -2.58 -5.95 -3.16
CA SER A 5 -2.99 -5.42 -4.47
C SER A 5 -4.45 -5.77 -4.74
N TRP A 6 -4.96 -5.49 -5.94
CA TRP A 6 -6.25 -5.97 -6.38
C TRP A 6 -6.21 -6.46 -7.82
N TYR A 7 -7.02 -7.47 -8.15
CA TYR A 7 -7.10 -8.03 -9.50
C TYR A 7 -8.28 -7.46 -10.29
N GLY A 8 -8.02 -7.18 -11.57
CA GLY A 8 -8.93 -6.54 -12.52
C GLY A 8 -9.90 -7.48 -13.24
N ASP A 9 -10.46 -6.96 -14.33
CA ASP A 9 -11.51 -7.55 -15.18
C ASP A 9 -11.12 -8.83 -15.89
N ALA A 10 -9.84 -9.00 -16.19
CA ALA A 10 -9.32 -10.20 -16.82
C ALA A 10 -9.71 -11.53 -16.12
N PHE A 11 -9.97 -11.48 -14.80
CA PHE A 11 -10.33 -12.66 -14.00
C PHE A 11 -11.83 -12.81 -13.76
N ASN A 12 -12.63 -11.79 -14.05
CA ASN A 12 -14.06 -11.78 -13.71
C ASN A 12 -14.78 -12.96 -14.38
N GLY A 13 -15.62 -13.65 -13.60
CA GLY A 13 -16.37 -14.83 -14.02
C GLY A 13 -15.58 -16.15 -14.04
N ARG A 14 -14.26 -16.13 -13.85
CA ARG A 14 -13.43 -17.35 -13.76
C ARG A 14 -13.66 -18.08 -12.43
N PRO A 15 -13.48 -19.41 -12.38
CA PRO A 15 -13.52 -20.14 -11.12
C PRO A 15 -12.34 -19.75 -10.22
N THR A 16 -12.62 -19.59 -8.93
CA THR A 16 -11.65 -19.43 -7.84
C THR A 16 -11.24 -20.79 -7.27
N ALA A 17 -10.25 -20.84 -6.38
CA ALA A 17 -9.83 -22.08 -5.70
C ALA A 17 -10.93 -22.77 -4.87
N THR A 18 -12.00 -22.06 -4.49
CA THR A 18 -13.17 -22.66 -3.83
C THR A 18 -14.22 -23.18 -4.81
N GLY A 19 -14.03 -22.98 -6.12
CA GLY A 19 -14.98 -23.33 -7.17
C GLY A 19 -16.03 -22.25 -7.46
N GLU A 20 -16.12 -21.20 -6.63
CA GLU A 20 -16.99 -20.05 -6.86
C GLU A 20 -16.50 -19.25 -8.07
N ARG A 21 -17.42 -18.67 -8.86
CA ARG A 21 -17.05 -17.70 -9.89
C ARG A 21 -16.62 -16.40 -9.24
N PHE A 22 -15.48 -15.87 -9.65
CA PHE A 22 -15.00 -14.59 -9.18
C PHE A 22 -15.93 -13.46 -9.68
N ASP A 23 -16.50 -12.70 -8.75
CA ASP A 23 -17.14 -11.41 -9.01
C ASP A 23 -16.22 -10.31 -8.48
N MET A 24 -15.75 -9.48 -9.39
CA MET A 24 -14.84 -8.40 -9.07
C MET A 24 -15.43 -7.27 -8.24
N ASN A 25 -16.75 -7.15 -8.22
CA ASN A 25 -17.46 -6.12 -7.45
C ASN A 25 -17.90 -6.66 -6.07
N ALA A 26 -17.77 -7.97 -5.82
CA ALA A 26 -18.02 -8.57 -4.52
C ALA A 26 -16.89 -8.25 -3.52
N LEU A 27 -17.11 -8.46 -2.23
CA LEU A 27 -16.08 -8.33 -1.19
C LEU A 27 -15.35 -9.65 -1.00
N THR A 28 -14.39 -9.91 -1.89
CA THR A 28 -13.61 -11.16 -1.91
C THR A 28 -12.11 -10.87 -2.03
N ALA A 29 -11.29 -11.88 -1.72
CA ALA A 29 -9.83 -11.82 -1.80
C ALA A 29 -9.18 -13.20 -2.02
N ALA A 30 -7.93 -13.16 -2.46
CA ALA A 30 -7.02 -14.30 -2.53
C ALA A 30 -5.95 -14.21 -1.44
N HIS A 31 -5.66 -15.33 -0.76
CA HIS A 31 -4.58 -15.41 0.23
C HIS A 31 -3.78 -16.72 0.11
N LYS A 32 -2.45 -16.63 0.33
CA LYS A 32 -1.49 -17.73 0.14
C LYS A 32 -1.84 -18.97 1.00
N THR A 33 -2.00 -18.74 2.31
CA THR A 33 -2.01 -19.83 3.31
C THR A 33 -3.25 -19.92 4.19
N LEU A 34 -4.15 -18.91 4.18
CA LEU A 34 -5.35 -18.95 5.03
C LEU A 34 -6.27 -20.13 4.63
N PRO A 35 -7.01 -20.71 5.59
CA PRO A 35 -7.99 -21.72 5.28
C PRO A 35 -9.02 -21.18 4.28
N LEU A 36 -9.50 -22.03 3.39
CA LEU A 36 -10.56 -21.65 2.44
C LEU A 36 -11.83 -22.46 2.68
N PRO A 37 -13.00 -21.82 2.58
CA PRO A 37 -13.19 -20.37 2.57
C PRO A 37 -13.05 -19.74 3.97
N ALA A 38 -12.63 -18.48 4.05
CA ALA A 38 -12.41 -17.76 5.32
C ALA A 38 -13.04 -16.37 5.33
N LEU A 39 -13.38 -15.88 6.53
CA LEU A 39 -13.66 -14.47 6.77
C LEU A 39 -12.43 -13.81 7.36
N VAL A 40 -12.09 -12.63 6.83
CA VAL A 40 -11.00 -11.79 7.33
C VAL A 40 -11.47 -10.36 7.47
N GLU A 41 -10.98 -9.66 8.50
CA GLU A 41 -11.01 -8.21 8.56
C GLU A 41 -9.72 -7.68 7.93
N VAL A 42 -9.85 -6.86 6.89
CA VAL A 42 -8.74 -6.16 6.27
C VAL A 42 -8.83 -4.70 6.67
N THR A 43 -7.74 -4.15 7.19
CA THR A 43 -7.61 -2.73 7.52
C THR A 43 -6.53 -2.11 6.64
N ASN A 44 -6.88 -1.07 5.90
CA ASN A 44 -5.90 -0.18 5.30
C ASN A 44 -5.26 0.65 6.42
N VAL A 45 -3.97 0.44 6.64
CA VAL A 45 -3.27 1.05 7.78
C VAL A 45 -3.01 2.54 7.58
N GLU A 46 -3.11 3.02 6.34
CA GLU A 46 -2.81 4.41 5.96
C GLU A 46 -4.00 5.33 6.20
N ASN A 47 -5.22 4.86 5.93
CA ASN A 47 -6.45 5.65 6.07
C ASN A 47 -7.39 5.15 7.19
N GLY A 48 -7.07 4.03 7.83
CA GLY A 48 -7.87 3.43 8.90
C GLY A 48 -9.16 2.74 8.44
N ARG A 49 -9.48 2.78 7.14
CA ARG A 49 -10.66 2.08 6.60
C ARG A 49 -10.46 0.57 6.75
N ARG A 50 -11.54 -0.12 7.09
CA ARG A 50 -11.54 -1.57 7.27
C ARG A 50 -12.80 -2.18 6.68
N VAL A 51 -12.68 -3.43 6.24
CA VAL A 51 -13.79 -4.20 5.69
C VAL A 51 -13.62 -5.66 6.09
N VAL A 52 -14.73 -6.33 6.43
CA VAL A 52 -14.75 -7.79 6.57
C VAL A 52 -15.12 -8.36 5.21
N LEU A 53 -14.29 -9.28 4.71
CA LEU A 53 -14.45 -9.89 3.39
C LEU A 53 -14.20 -11.39 3.43
N ARG A 54 -14.58 -12.08 2.35
CA ARG A 54 -14.34 -13.51 2.19
C ARG A 54 -13.04 -13.75 1.43
N VAL A 55 -12.20 -14.63 1.95
CA VAL A 55 -11.11 -15.25 1.20
C VAL A 55 -11.65 -16.52 0.56
N ASN A 56 -11.73 -16.54 -0.78
CA ASN A 56 -12.25 -17.66 -1.54
C ASN A 56 -11.29 -18.16 -2.63
N ASP A 57 -10.09 -17.59 -2.70
CA ASP A 57 -9.10 -17.93 -3.72
C ASP A 57 -7.66 -18.03 -3.16
N ARG A 58 -6.76 -18.59 -3.98
CA ARG A 58 -5.33 -18.73 -3.69
C ARG A 58 -4.49 -17.69 -4.43
N GLY A 59 -3.37 -17.33 -3.82
CA GLY A 59 -2.48 -16.26 -4.28
C GLY A 59 -2.41 -15.13 -3.25
N PRO A 60 -1.78 -13.99 -3.54
CA PRO A 60 -0.85 -13.75 -4.65
C PRO A 60 0.30 -14.75 -4.64
N PHE A 61 0.81 -15.14 -5.81
CA PHE A 61 2.01 -15.98 -5.94
C PHE A 61 3.28 -15.13 -6.18
N VAL A 62 3.26 -13.88 -5.74
CA VAL A 62 4.42 -12.98 -5.72
C VAL A 62 4.81 -12.70 -4.28
N ASP A 63 6.10 -12.57 -3.99
CA ASP A 63 6.61 -12.63 -2.62
C ASP A 63 6.19 -11.42 -1.75
N ASP A 64 6.15 -10.22 -2.32
CA ASP A 64 5.94 -8.99 -1.56
C ASP A 64 4.49 -8.72 -1.15
N ARG A 65 3.53 -9.52 -1.64
CA ARG A 65 2.09 -9.33 -1.35
C ARG A 65 1.54 -10.42 -0.46
N ILE A 66 0.71 -10.01 0.50
CA ILE A 66 0.07 -10.94 1.46
C ILE A 66 -1.37 -11.27 1.10
N ILE A 67 -2.04 -10.38 0.37
CA ILE A 67 -3.44 -10.53 -0.02
C ILE A 67 -3.67 -9.81 -1.33
N ASP A 68 -4.45 -10.40 -2.21
CA ASP A 68 -4.93 -9.72 -3.41
C ASP A 68 -6.45 -9.56 -3.25
N LEU A 69 -6.95 -8.35 -3.45
CA LEU A 69 -8.34 -7.96 -3.21
C LEU A 69 -9.15 -7.97 -4.52
N SER A 70 -10.46 -8.14 -4.41
CA SER A 70 -11.36 -7.73 -5.49
C SER A 70 -11.38 -6.21 -5.66
N ARG A 71 -11.89 -5.72 -6.80
CA ARG A 71 -12.13 -4.28 -6.99
C ARG A 71 -13.10 -3.74 -5.94
N GLY A 72 -14.18 -4.47 -5.64
CA GLY A 72 -15.15 -4.09 -4.61
C GLY A 72 -14.48 -3.85 -3.25
N ALA A 73 -13.63 -4.79 -2.80
CA ALA A 73 -12.91 -4.66 -1.54
C ALA A 73 -11.86 -3.53 -1.57
N ALA A 74 -11.17 -3.35 -2.69
CA ALA A 74 -10.23 -2.25 -2.86
C ALA A 74 -10.92 -0.87 -2.82
N THR A 75 -12.15 -0.74 -3.36
CA THR A 75 -12.96 0.48 -3.27
C THR A 75 -13.31 0.81 -1.81
N GLU A 76 -13.78 -0.17 -1.05
CA GLU A 76 -14.09 0.00 0.37
C GLU A 76 -12.87 0.37 1.22
N LEU A 77 -11.69 -0.12 0.85
CA LEU A 77 -10.43 0.19 1.53
C LEU A 77 -9.77 1.47 1.02
N GLY A 78 -10.29 2.10 -0.04
CA GLY A 78 -9.68 3.28 -0.66
C GLY A 78 -8.34 2.99 -1.35
N LEU A 79 -8.21 1.83 -2.00
CA LEU A 79 -6.98 1.35 -2.66
C LEU A 79 -7.04 1.43 -4.19
N ILE A 80 -8.18 1.80 -4.79
CA ILE A 80 -8.39 1.79 -6.26
C ILE A 80 -7.37 2.65 -7.01
N SER A 81 -7.21 3.91 -6.60
CA SER A 81 -6.31 4.86 -7.28
C SER A 81 -4.82 4.51 -7.16
N ARG A 82 -4.46 3.68 -6.17
CA ARG A 82 -3.07 3.35 -5.83
C ARG A 82 -2.60 2.02 -6.43
N GLY A 83 -3.52 1.11 -6.76
CA GLY A 83 -3.20 -0.24 -7.24
C GLY A 83 -2.69 -1.19 -6.16
N VAL A 84 -1.87 -0.68 -5.24
CA VAL A 84 -1.30 -1.38 -4.08
C VAL A 84 -1.39 -0.53 -2.81
N GLY A 85 -1.36 -1.15 -1.64
CA GLY A 85 -1.27 -0.42 -0.37
C GLY A 85 -1.03 -1.32 0.84
N ARG A 86 -0.58 -0.74 1.96
CA ARG A 86 -0.26 -1.53 3.15
C ARG A 86 -1.53 -1.86 3.94
N VAL A 87 -1.71 -3.14 4.26
CA VAL A 87 -2.88 -3.62 5.01
C VAL A 87 -2.50 -4.50 6.19
N ARG A 88 -3.36 -4.50 7.20
CA ARG A 88 -3.41 -5.52 8.25
C ARG A 88 -4.56 -6.47 7.94
N VAL A 89 -4.26 -7.77 7.87
CA VAL A 89 -5.25 -8.83 7.70
C VAL A 89 -5.39 -9.55 9.03
N ARG A 90 -6.63 -9.71 9.51
CA ARG A 90 -6.96 -10.45 10.73
C ARG A 90 -7.96 -11.56 10.37
N TYR A 91 -7.61 -12.81 10.65
CA TYR A 91 -8.52 -13.93 10.50
C TYR A 91 -9.67 -13.80 11.50
N VAL A 92 -10.91 -13.92 11.01
CA VAL A 92 -12.13 -13.83 11.81
C VAL A 92 -12.70 -15.23 12.06
N GLY A 93 -12.66 -16.11 11.05
CA GLY A 93 -13.19 -17.47 11.16
C GLY A 93 -13.42 -18.14 9.80
N PRO A 94 -13.96 -19.37 9.78
CA PRO A 94 -14.39 -20.01 8.55
C PRO A 94 -15.55 -19.23 7.93
N ALA A 95 -15.55 -19.10 6.60
CA ALA A 95 -16.70 -18.52 5.92
C ALA A 95 -17.69 -19.62 5.49
N PRO A 96 -19.00 -19.32 5.35
CA PRO A 96 -19.96 -20.29 4.85
C PRO A 96 -19.57 -20.80 3.46
N ARG A 97 -19.72 -22.10 3.17
CA ARG A 97 -19.60 -22.57 1.78
C ARG A 97 -20.84 -22.11 1.03
N ILE A 98 -20.67 -21.25 0.03
CA ILE A 98 -21.79 -20.82 -0.79
C ILE A 98 -21.91 -21.82 -1.94
N GLY A 99 -23.00 -22.58 -1.96
CA GLY A 99 -23.39 -23.32 -3.15
C GLY A 99 -23.79 -22.33 -4.24
N GLY A 100 -22.98 -22.21 -5.29
CA GLY A 100 -23.40 -21.73 -6.61
C GLY A 100 -24.15 -20.39 -6.69
N GLY A 101 -23.61 -19.30 -6.13
CA GLY A 101 -23.97 -17.94 -6.58
C GLY A 101 -24.68 -17.00 -5.60
N ALA A 102 -24.74 -17.29 -4.30
CA ALA A 102 -25.24 -16.31 -3.35
C ALA A 102 -24.23 -15.16 -3.12
N ARG A 103 -24.70 -13.92 -3.26
CA ARG A 103 -23.93 -12.70 -2.97
C ARG A 103 -23.78 -12.54 -1.45
N LEU A 104 -22.55 -12.49 -0.95
CA LEU A 104 -22.29 -12.20 0.46
C LEU A 104 -22.84 -10.81 0.80
N GLN A 105 -23.72 -10.73 1.79
CA GLN A 105 -24.18 -9.45 2.33
C GLN A 105 -23.06 -8.79 3.12
N GLN A 106 -22.89 -7.48 2.88
CA GLN A 106 -21.97 -6.59 3.57
C GLN A 106 -22.29 -6.58 5.07
N ALA A 107 -21.34 -7.01 5.91
CA ALA A 107 -21.33 -6.55 7.29
C ALA A 107 -20.73 -5.14 7.28
N SER A 108 -21.57 -4.13 7.45
CA SER A 108 -21.19 -2.73 7.61
C SER A 108 -20.30 -2.62 8.85
N ALA A 109 -18.98 -2.58 8.67
CA ALA A 109 -18.10 -2.14 9.74
C ALA A 109 -18.26 -0.62 9.83
N GLU A 110 -18.83 -0.11 10.93
CA GLU A 110 -18.84 1.33 11.21
C GLU A 110 -17.42 1.89 11.01
N PRO A 111 -17.25 2.97 10.21
CA PRO A 111 -15.97 3.63 10.07
C PRO A 111 -15.57 4.15 11.45
N THR A 112 -14.55 3.55 12.07
CA THR A 112 -13.90 4.22 13.20
C THR A 112 -13.31 5.51 12.65
N PRO A 113 -13.53 6.67 13.27
CA PRO A 113 -12.97 7.91 12.78
C PRO A 113 -11.46 7.73 12.61
N PRO A 114 -10.88 8.21 11.49
CA PRO A 114 -9.44 8.16 11.31
C PRO A 114 -8.82 8.83 12.53
N ARG A 115 -7.84 8.16 13.15
CA ARG A 115 -7.06 8.81 14.21
C ARG A 115 -6.58 10.15 13.67
N PRO A 116 -6.64 11.24 14.46
CA PRO A 116 -6.15 12.53 13.99
C PRO A 116 -4.74 12.34 13.45
N ARG A 117 -4.55 12.76 12.19
CA ARG A 117 -3.25 12.73 11.53
C ARG A 117 -2.28 13.47 12.44
N GLN A 118 -1.34 12.76 13.06
CA GLN A 118 -0.17 13.42 13.61
C GLN A 118 0.43 14.25 12.47
N ASP A 119 0.87 15.45 12.78
CA ASP A 119 1.55 16.44 11.92
C ASP A 119 2.86 15.95 11.29
N GLN A 120 3.00 14.63 11.12
CA GLN A 120 4.13 13.97 10.52
C GLN A 120 4.36 14.49 9.11
N ARG A 121 5.55 15.05 8.92
CA ARG A 121 6.04 15.47 7.63
C ARG A 121 6.97 14.39 7.10
N PHE A 122 6.85 14.12 5.81
CA PHE A 122 7.65 13.14 5.11
C PHE A 122 8.56 13.85 4.11
N TRP A 123 9.79 13.37 3.99
CA TRP A 123 10.76 13.82 3.01
C TRP A 123 11.32 12.63 2.26
N VAL A 124 11.75 12.87 1.03
CA VAL A 124 12.46 11.88 0.22
C VAL A 124 13.89 12.33 0.09
N GLN A 125 14.84 11.60 0.66
CA GLN A 125 16.27 11.83 0.42
C GLN A 125 16.69 11.08 -0.83
N ALA A 126 16.99 11.80 -1.90
CA ALA A 126 17.42 11.23 -3.16
C ALA A 126 18.90 10.80 -3.12
N ALA A 127 19.76 11.62 -2.53
CA ALA A 127 21.20 11.39 -2.46
C ALA A 127 21.86 12.20 -1.33
N ALA A 128 23.10 11.85 -0.98
CA ALA A 128 23.95 12.62 -0.07
C ALA A 128 25.36 12.75 -0.65
N PHE A 129 25.92 13.98 -0.61
CA PHE A 129 27.21 14.32 -1.21
C PHE A 129 28.13 14.99 -0.20
N ALA A 130 29.44 14.80 -0.33
CA ALA A 130 30.43 15.56 0.44
C ALA A 130 30.58 17.01 -0.05
N SER A 131 30.22 17.29 -1.31
CA SER A 131 30.26 18.62 -1.91
C SER A 131 28.86 19.24 -2.01
N ARG A 132 28.74 20.50 -1.59
CA ARG A 132 27.51 21.30 -1.74
C ARG A 132 27.15 21.52 -3.21
N GLU A 133 28.15 21.71 -4.06
CA GLU A 133 27.96 21.99 -5.48
C GLU A 133 27.38 20.78 -6.21
N ALA A 134 27.92 19.59 -5.96
CA ALA A 134 27.37 18.33 -6.48
C ALA A 134 25.91 18.13 -6.02
N ALA A 135 25.61 18.40 -4.75
CA ALA A 135 24.25 18.33 -4.23
C ALA A 135 23.31 19.34 -4.90
N ALA A 136 23.78 20.56 -5.18
CA ALA A 136 22.99 21.61 -5.83
C ALA A 136 22.66 21.28 -7.30
N LEU A 137 23.60 20.66 -8.03
CA LEU A 137 23.37 20.16 -9.38
C LEU A 137 22.30 19.07 -9.39
N THR A 138 22.41 18.08 -8.50
CA THR A 138 21.40 17.01 -8.38
C THR A 138 20.03 17.53 -7.94
N ALA A 139 19.99 18.53 -7.05
CA ALA A 139 18.72 19.15 -6.65
C ALA A 139 18.04 19.88 -7.80
N SER A 140 18.83 20.56 -8.65
CA SER A 140 18.34 21.24 -9.86
C SER A 140 17.80 20.25 -10.88
N ASP A 141 18.49 19.13 -11.09
CA ASP A 141 18.09 18.07 -12.02
C ASP A 141 16.80 17.35 -11.60
N LEU A 142 16.65 17.05 -10.31
CA LEU A 142 15.45 16.39 -9.78
C LEU A 142 14.20 17.28 -9.84
N GLY A 143 14.36 18.59 -9.69
CA GLY A 143 13.26 19.56 -9.58
C GLY A 143 12.48 19.37 -8.28
N GLN A 144 12.05 20.47 -7.65
CA GLN A 144 11.38 20.45 -6.33
C GLN A 144 12.18 19.72 -5.23
N ALA A 145 13.51 19.71 -5.35
CA ALA A 145 14.44 19.23 -4.34
C ALA A 145 15.19 20.40 -3.70
N SER A 146 15.62 20.21 -2.45
CA SER A 146 16.38 21.17 -1.65
C SER A 146 17.63 20.51 -1.09
N VAL A 147 18.70 21.28 -0.92
CA VAL A 147 19.94 20.81 -0.32
C VAL A 147 19.93 21.15 1.17
N GLN A 148 20.07 20.13 2.02
CA GLN A 148 20.19 20.27 3.47
C GLN A 148 21.59 19.87 3.93
N SER A 149 22.19 20.66 4.81
CA SER A 149 23.44 20.30 5.49
C SER A 149 23.16 19.36 6.65
N ALA A 150 23.89 18.25 6.73
CA ALA A 150 23.84 17.30 7.83
C ALA A 150 25.25 16.88 8.23
N ASP A 151 25.50 16.72 9.52
CA ASP A 151 26.74 16.11 9.99
C ASP A 151 26.55 14.59 10.12
N VAL A 152 27.45 13.81 9.53
CA VAL A 152 27.44 12.35 9.62
C VAL A 152 28.82 11.90 10.10
N GLY A 153 28.93 11.63 11.40
CA GLY A 153 30.17 11.14 12.01
C GLY A 153 31.30 12.19 12.05
N GLY A 154 30.97 13.47 12.27
CA GLY A 154 31.94 14.58 12.31
C GLY A 154 32.34 15.10 10.93
N ARG A 155 31.63 14.69 9.87
CA ARG A 155 31.89 15.11 8.48
C ARG A 155 30.66 15.82 7.93
N PRO A 156 30.81 17.07 7.41
CA PRO A 156 29.71 17.77 6.78
C PRO A 156 29.32 17.08 5.49
N MET A 157 28.03 16.74 5.37
CA MET A 157 27.41 16.15 4.20
C MET A 157 26.24 17.02 3.74
N PHE A 158 25.94 16.98 2.44
CA PHE A 158 24.86 17.73 1.81
C PHE A 158 23.85 16.73 1.25
N ARG A 159 22.67 16.66 1.87
CA ARG A 159 21.58 15.78 1.50
C ARG A 159 20.67 16.49 0.51
N VAL A 160 20.33 15.81 -0.57
CA VAL A 160 19.31 16.27 -1.52
C VAL A 160 17.99 15.67 -1.11
N VAL A 161 17.07 16.51 -0.66
CA VAL A 161 15.78 16.09 -0.13
C VAL A 161 14.62 16.80 -0.82
N MET A 162 13.53 16.06 -1.05
CA MET A 162 12.27 16.55 -1.59
C MET A 162 11.19 16.52 -0.50
N GLY A 163 10.17 17.39 -0.62
CA GLY A 163 9.09 17.56 0.37
C GLY A 163 9.16 18.91 1.11
N PRO A 164 8.43 19.08 2.22
CA PRO A 164 7.70 18.06 2.97
C PRO A 164 6.35 17.68 2.37
N TRP A 165 5.97 16.41 2.50
CA TRP A 165 4.60 15.93 2.29
C TRP A 165 3.90 15.68 3.63
N SER A 166 2.60 15.95 3.69
CA SER A 166 1.74 15.64 4.83
C SER A 166 1.18 14.20 4.80
N ASP A 167 1.51 13.44 3.76
CA ASP A 167 1.08 12.07 3.54
C ASP A 167 2.26 11.19 3.13
N ALA A 168 2.46 10.09 3.87
CA ALA A 168 3.56 9.15 3.64
C ALA A 168 3.51 8.52 2.24
N ASN A 169 2.32 8.40 1.66
CA ASN A 169 2.11 7.70 0.39
C ASN A 169 2.46 8.60 -0.79
N THR A 170 2.07 9.88 -0.75
CA THR A 170 2.55 10.88 -1.71
C THR A 170 4.08 10.97 -1.68
N ALA A 171 4.68 10.89 -0.50
CA ALA A 171 6.13 10.85 -0.35
C ALA A 171 6.75 9.57 -0.93
N GLU A 172 6.15 8.38 -0.71
CA GLU A 172 6.64 7.14 -1.29
C GLU A 172 6.51 7.10 -2.83
N GLN A 173 5.42 7.63 -3.40
CA GLN A 173 5.28 7.78 -4.85
C GLN A 173 6.36 8.71 -5.43
N ALA A 174 6.64 9.83 -4.75
CA ALA A 174 7.74 10.70 -5.11
C ALA A 174 9.09 9.94 -5.04
N ARG A 175 9.30 9.14 -3.99
CA ARG A 175 10.51 8.29 -3.85
C ARG A 175 10.66 7.29 -4.99
N GLN A 176 9.59 6.60 -5.38
CA GLN A 176 9.62 5.67 -6.51
C GLN A 176 9.95 6.39 -7.82
N GLY A 177 9.42 7.60 -8.02
CA GLY A 177 9.78 8.45 -9.15
C GLY A 177 11.25 8.91 -9.15
N VAL A 178 11.85 9.08 -7.97
CA VAL A 178 13.28 9.37 -7.80
C VAL A 178 14.13 8.12 -8.08
N VAL A 179 13.72 6.95 -7.58
CA VAL A 179 14.36 5.66 -7.87
C VAL A 179 14.35 5.35 -9.37
N ALA A 180 13.22 5.59 -10.05
CA ALA A 180 13.08 5.38 -11.49
C ALA A 180 14.02 6.27 -12.33
N ARG A 181 14.47 7.41 -11.78
CA ARG A 181 15.46 8.31 -12.40
C ARG A 181 16.92 7.89 -12.14
N GLY A 182 17.14 6.78 -11.45
CA GLY A 182 18.48 6.21 -11.20
C GLY A 182 18.97 6.32 -9.76
N PHE A 183 18.26 7.05 -8.89
CA PHE A 183 18.60 7.20 -7.47
C PHE A 183 18.06 6.02 -6.66
N ARG A 184 18.62 4.83 -6.87
CA ARG A 184 18.11 3.57 -6.32
C ARG A 184 18.09 3.50 -4.80
N ASP A 185 19.00 4.23 -4.16
CA ASP A 185 19.14 4.29 -2.70
C ASP A 185 18.29 5.41 -2.06
N ALA A 186 17.33 5.97 -2.80
CA ALA A 186 16.48 7.02 -2.26
C ALA A 186 15.67 6.53 -1.05
N LEU A 187 15.69 7.32 0.03
CA LEU A 187 15.11 6.98 1.32
C LEU A 187 13.88 7.84 1.62
N LEU A 188 12.84 7.22 2.19
CA LEU A 188 11.73 7.94 2.81
C LEU A 188 12.08 8.25 4.28
N ILE A 189 12.06 9.53 4.62
CA ILE A 189 12.35 10.04 5.97
C ILE A 189 11.06 10.64 6.54
N SER A 190 10.80 10.40 7.82
CA SER A 190 9.70 11.02 8.56
C SER A 190 10.26 11.91 9.66
N GLY A 191 9.60 13.05 9.92
CA GLY A 191 9.91 13.95 11.02
C GLY A 191 8.64 14.34 11.77
N ARG A 192 8.82 14.70 13.03
CA ARG A 192 7.80 15.36 13.87
C ARG A 192 7.99 16.85 13.77
#